data_AF-A0A1Y0ISC0-F1
#
_entry.id   AF-A0A1Y0ISC0-F1
#
_cell.length_a   1.000
_cell.length_b   1.000
_cell.length_c   1.000
_cell.angle_alpha   90.00
_cell.angle_beta   90.00
_cell.angle_gamma   90.00
#
_symmetry.space_group_name_H-M   'P 1'
#
loop_
_entity.id
_entity.type
_entity.pdbx_description
1 polymer ?
#
loop_
_entity_poly.entity_id
_entity_poly.type
_entity_poly.pdbx_seq_one_letter_code
_entity_poly.pdbx_strand_id
1 'polypeptide(L)'
;MNNRYEAGTRVIERSLVLAATTNEVYMMLSQPSEIARWFSHRASRDGEVLQLGWDLPQKTVEIPCLVVEENPGYDFVFRWESECKGHDTVVHFSLQSEAGGTRLVLTEHGFGDGPEWDLAIAAQSDGWDEALDTLLHVTGRGKTRSIVKETVVPYSAERVYQAFTERRQLMTWFAREASLDPRQGGSYWLRDDFPTDGTGYVVELVPGKRIRLSWRWYMTDLPPTSVRIELQEGKGETCVSLEHEGFGHGAEWDQEYQEHEEGWSNLMGFLWNHLYSDEPSKV
;
A
#
# COMPACT_ATOMS: atom_id res chain seq x y z
N MET A 1 2.07 16.71 7.00
CA MET A 1 2.40 17.56 5.85
C MET A 1 3.05 18.83 6.35
N ASN A 2 4.38 18.93 6.19
CA ASN A 2 5.16 20.15 6.40
C ASN A 2 6.24 20.15 5.32
N ASN A 3 5.93 20.67 4.14
CA ASN A 3 6.93 20.94 3.10
C ASN A 3 7.72 22.18 3.53
N ARG A 4 8.83 21.96 4.23
CA ARG A 4 9.90 22.95 4.29
C ARG A 4 10.71 22.82 3.02
N TYR A 5 10.45 23.71 2.06
CA TYR A 5 11.34 23.97 0.94
C TYR A 5 12.61 24.63 1.50
N GLU A 6 13.67 23.86 1.70
CA GLU A 6 15.02 24.41 1.84
C GLU A 6 15.60 24.65 0.45
N ALA A 7 15.93 25.91 0.16
CA ALA A 7 16.66 26.30 -1.03
C ALA A 7 18.08 25.71 -0.96
N GLY A 8 18.45 24.81 -1.88
CA GLY A 8 19.83 24.36 -1.98
C GLY A 8 20.12 23.11 -2.83
N THR A 9 19.15 22.20 -3.02
CA THR A 9 19.45 20.98 -3.80
C THR A 9 18.24 20.56 -4.62
N ARG A 10 18.31 20.75 -5.94
CA ARG A 10 17.36 20.16 -6.89
C ARG A 10 17.64 18.67 -6.95
N VAL A 11 16.89 17.91 -6.16
CA VAL A 11 17.10 16.48 -5.92
C VAL A 11 15.74 15.79 -5.93
N ILE A 12 15.68 14.63 -6.55
CA ILE A 12 14.56 13.71 -6.40
C ILE A 12 14.94 12.75 -5.27
N GLU A 13 14.12 12.68 -4.23
CA GLU A 13 14.28 11.71 -3.16
C GLU A 13 12.99 10.90 -3.01
N ARG A 14 13.11 9.57 -2.92
CA ARG A 14 12.01 8.65 -2.61
C ARG A 14 12.47 7.60 -1.62
N SER A 15 11.56 7.16 -0.77
CA SER A 15 11.84 6.08 0.17
C SER A 15 10.66 5.11 0.25
N LEU A 16 10.98 3.82 0.22
CA LEU A 16 10.02 2.74 0.41
C LEU A 16 10.64 1.62 1.22
N VAL A 17 9.79 0.66 1.63
CA VAL A 17 10.23 -0.50 2.41
C VAL A 17 9.79 -1.78 1.72
N LEU A 18 10.76 -2.66 1.51
CA LEU A 18 10.58 -3.97 0.93
C LEU A 18 10.75 -5.02 2.03
N ALA A 19 9.80 -5.94 2.16
CA ALA A 19 9.87 -7.16 2.98
C ALA A 19 10.87 -8.16 2.38
N ALA A 20 12.13 -7.77 2.37
CA ALA A 20 13.28 -8.44 1.75
C ALA A 20 14.55 -8.12 2.54
N THR A 21 15.55 -8.99 2.45
CA THR A 21 16.90 -8.68 2.93
C THR A 21 17.58 -7.65 2.03
N THR A 22 18.57 -6.92 2.56
CA THR A 22 19.27 -5.89 1.79
C THR A 22 19.95 -6.47 0.55
N ASN A 23 20.47 -7.70 0.63
CA ASN A 23 21.04 -8.41 -0.51
C ASN A 23 20.00 -8.73 -1.59
N GLU A 24 18.78 -9.12 -1.22
CA GLU A 24 17.74 -9.37 -2.21
C GLU A 24 17.32 -8.08 -2.91
N VAL A 25 17.16 -6.98 -2.17
CA VAL A 25 16.86 -5.67 -2.76
C VAL A 25 18.01 -5.20 -3.66
N TYR A 26 19.25 -5.36 -3.22
CA TYR A 26 20.42 -5.05 -4.04
C TYR A 26 20.40 -5.82 -5.37
N MET A 27 20.07 -7.12 -5.33
CA MET A 27 19.95 -7.92 -6.55
C MET A 27 18.83 -7.41 -7.47
N MET A 28 17.71 -6.94 -6.92
CA MET A 28 16.61 -6.35 -7.71
C MET A 28 17.03 -5.07 -8.44
N LEU A 29 17.92 -4.29 -7.84
CA LEU A 29 18.38 -3.00 -8.36
C LEU A 29 19.57 -3.12 -9.33
N SER A 30 20.37 -4.19 -9.21
CA SER A 30 21.66 -4.32 -9.91
C SER A 30 21.68 -5.40 -11.00
N GLN A 31 20.83 -6.43 -10.90
CA GLN A 31 20.82 -7.52 -11.86
C GLN A 31 19.95 -7.18 -13.08
N PRO A 32 20.47 -7.27 -14.32
CA PRO A 32 19.70 -6.95 -15.52
C PRO A 32 18.39 -7.75 -15.63
N SER A 33 18.39 -9.02 -15.24
CA SER A 33 17.18 -9.85 -15.26
C SER A 33 16.09 -9.36 -14.31
N GLU A 34 16.46 -8.72 -13.20
CA GLU A 34 15.51 -8.14 -12.25
C GLU A 34 15.10 -6.73 -12.66
N ILE A 35 16.03 -5.88 -13.10
CA ILE A 35 15.76 -4.53 -13.58
C ILE A 35 14.76 -4.55 -14.75
N ALA A 36 14.86 -5.54 -15.64
CA ALA A 36 13.94 -5.74 -16.76
C ALA A 36 12.50 -6.12 -16.32
N ARG A 37 12.27 -6.41 -15.04
CA ARG A 37 10.94 -6.70 -14.51
C ARG A 37 10.20 -5.47 -14.02
N TRP A 38 10.92 -4.43 -13.57
CA TRP A 38 10.31 -3.30 -12.89
C TRP A 38 10.65 -1.92 -13.45
N PHE A 39 11.83 -1.75 -14.05
CA PHE A 39 12.31 -0.43 -14.47
C PHE A 39 12.35 -0.23 -15.99
N SER A 40 12.72 -1.27 -16.73
CA SER A 40 12.90 -1.22 -18.18
C SER A 40 12.32 -2.47 -18.84
N HIS A 41 12.06 -2.43 -20.15
CA HIS A 41 11.61 -3.62 -20.89
C HIS A 41 12.76 -4.59 -21.18
N ARG A 42 13.98 -4.08 -21.28
CA ARG A 42 15.21 -4.86 -21.45
C ARG A 42 16.32 -4.24 -20.64
N ALA A 43 17.14 -5.08 -20.01
CA ALA A 43 18.40 -4.66 -19.44
C ALA A 43 19.51 -5.65 -19.77
N SER A 44 20.72 -5.14 -19.95
CA SER A 44 21.94 -5.95 -20.10
C SER A 44 23.12 -5.21 -19.48
N ARG A 45 24.22 -5.90 -19.21
CA ARG A 45 25.39 -5.31 -18.58
C ARG A 45 26.68 -5.77 -19.23
N ASP A 46 27.54 -4.82 -19.57
CA ASP A 46 28.90 -5.04 -20.06
C ASP A 46 29.88 -4.23 -19.20
N GLY A 47 30.58 -4.92 -18.30
CA GLY A 47 31.43 -4.28 -17.29
C GLY A 47 30.65 -3.29 -16.40
N GLU A 48 31.06 -2.03 -16.46
CA GLU A 48 30.45 -0.92 -15.71
C GLU A 48 29.26 -0.29 -16.45
N VAL A 49 28.96 -0.71 -17.68
CA VAL A 49 27.85 -0.14 -18.45
C VAL A 49 26.62 -1.03 -18.35
N LEU A 50 25.58 -0.51 -17.70
CA LEU A 50 24.23 -1.06 -17.68
C LEU A 50 23.43 -0.44 -18.83
N GLN A 51 22.99 -1.26 -19.77
CA GLN A 51 22.16 -0.82 -20.89
C GLN A 51 20.69 -1.05 -20.55
N LEU A 52 19.89 0.02 -20.58
CA LEU A 52 18.46 -0.01 -20.33
C LEU A 52 17.68 0.29 -21.60
N GLY A 53 16.67 -0.52 -21.90
CA GLY A 53 15.90 -0.43 -23.14
C GLY A 53 14.39 -0.32 -22.87
N TRP A 54 13.74 0.62 -23.55
CA TRP A 54 12.29 0.77 -23.55
C TRP A 54 11.76 0.69 -24.98
N ASP A 55 10.91 -0.31 -25.25
CA ASP A 55 10.11 -0.38 -26.45
C ASP A 55 8.82 0.44 -26.32
N LEU A 56 8.76 1.56 -27.03
CA LEU A 56 7.57 2.39 -27.15
C LEU A 56 6.91 2.15 -28.51
N PRO A 57 5.60 2.40 -28.68
CA PRO A 57 4.86 2.08 -29.90
C PRO A 57 5.48 2.62 -31.21
N GLN A 58 6.26 3.70 -31.13
CA GLN A 58 6.82 4.41 -32.28
C GLN A 58 8.35 4.47 -32.27
N LYS A 59 9.01 4.04 -31.19
CA LYS A 59 10.47 4.08 -31.06
C LYS A 59 10.96 3.11 -29.99
N THR A 60 12.14 2.55 -30.20
CA THR A 60 12.92 1.91 -29.13
C THR A 60 13.95 2.92 -28.64
N VAL A 61 14.03 3.09 -27.33
CA VAL A 61 15.02 3.94 -26.67
C VAL A 61 15.98 3.02 -25.92
N GLU A 62 17.29 3.23 -26.11
CA GLU A 62 18.33 2.58 -25.33
C GLU A 62 19.19 3.64 -24.64
N ILE A 63 19.33 3.51 -23.33
CA ILE A 63 20.05 4.45 -22.47
C ILE A 63 21.20 3.69 -21.81
N PRO A 64 22.47 4.06 -22.11
CA PRO A 64 23.61 3.56 -21.37
C PRO A 64 23.71 4.27 -20.02
N CYS A 65 23.71 3.49 -18.95
CA CYS A 65 23.97 3.94 -17.59
C CYS A 65 25.37 3.46 -17.18
N LEU A 66 26.23 4.38 -16.75
CA LEU A 66 27.52 4.01 -16.17
C LEU A 66 27.34 3.77 -14.67
N VAL A 67 27.61 2.56 -14.22
CA VAL A 67 27.66 2.20 -12.80
C VAL A 67 28.88 2.86 -12.17
N VAL A 68 28.65 3.71 -11.17
CA VAL A 68 29.67 4.54 -10.52
C VAL A 68 30.17 3.90 -9.23
N GLU A 69 29.26 3.29 -8.46
CA GLU A 69 29.58 2.67 -7.18
C GLU A 69 28.66 1.48 -6.91
N GLU A 70 29.26 0.41 -6.40
CA GLU A 70 28.53 -0.80 -6.00
C GLU A 70 29.07 -1.31 -4.67
N ASN A 71 28.19 -1.31 -3.68
CA ASN A 71 28.43 -1.93 -2.39
C ASN A 71 27.29 -2.93 -2.12
N PRO A 72 27.49 -4.24 -2.42
CA PRO A 72 26.44 -5.25 -2.32
C PRO A 72 25.71 -5.23 -0.98
N GLY A 73 24.40 -5.01 -1.03
CA GLY A 73 23.54 -4.93 0.15
C GLY A 73 23.54 -3.58 0.87
N TYR A 74 24.19 -2.56 0.34
CA TYR A 74 24.26 -1.21 0.93
C TYR A 74 23.95 -0.12 -0.09
N ASP A 75 24.67 -0.07 -1.22
CA ASP A 75 24.54 1.04 -2.17
C ASP A 75 24.69 0.56 -3.61
N PHE A 76 23.90 1.16 -4.50
CA PHE A 76 24.02 0.98 -5.94
C PHE A 76 23.86 2.35 -6.61
N VAL A 77 24.89 2.80 -7.32
CA VAL A 77 24.95 4.13 -7.91
C VAL A 77 25.25 4.02 -9.39
N PHE A 78 24.45 4.67 -10.22
CA PHE A 78 24.75 4.84 -11.64
C PHE A 78 24.51 6.28 -12.09
N ARG A 79 25.13 6.63 -13.20
CA ARG A 79 24.91 7.91 -13.89
C ARG A 79 24.41 7.67 -15.30
N TRP A 80 23.54 8.53 -15.78
CA TRP A 80 22.98 8.48 -17.14
C TRP A 80 22.78 9.89 -17.70
N GLU A 81 22.62 9.98 -19.01
CA GLU A 81 22.34 11.27 -19.66
C GLU A 81 20.92 11.73 -19.32
N SER A 82 20.81 12.96 -18.83
CA SER A 82 19.54 13.64 -18.54
C SER A 82 18.78 13.94 -19.83
N GLU A 83 17.49 14.26 -19.70
CA GLU A 83 16.71 14.85 -20.79
C GLU A 83 17.35 16.16 -21.32
N CYS A 84 18.04 16.89 -20.45
CA CYS A 84 18.89 18.02 -20.82
C CYS A 84 20.20 17.52 -21.45
N LYS A 85 20.23 17.45 -22.79
CA LYS A 85 21.36 16.89 -23.55
C LYS A 85 22.73 17.41 -23.13
N GLY A 86 23.69 16.48 -23.01
CA GLY A 86 25.06 16.78 -22.60
C GLY A 86 25.23 17.02 -21.09
N HIS A 87 24.18 16.79 -20.30
CA HIS A 87 24.24 16.77 -18.84
C HIS A 87 23.91 15.38 -18.32
N ASP A 88 24.64 14.93 -17.30
CA ASP A 88 24.38 13.66 -16.64
C ASP A 88 23.77 13.92 -15.27
N THR A 89 22.82 13.07 -14.88
CA THR A 89 22.35 12.95 -13.49
C THR A 89 22.87 11.65 -12.89
N VAL A 90 22.93 11.61 -11.56
CA VAL A 90 23.43 10.48 -10.79
C VAL A 90 22.32 9.99 -9.88
N VAL A 91 21.98 8.71 -10.03
CA VAL A 91 20.98 7.99 -9.25
C VAL A 91 21.71 7.13 -8.23
N HIS A 92 21.40 7.36 -6.96
CA HIS A 92 21.93 6.62 -5.82
C HIS A 92 20.79 5.90 -5.12
N PHE A 93 20.87 4.57 -5.09
CA PHE A 93 20.06 3.75 -4.21
C PHE A 93 20.86 3.39 -2.96
N SER A 94 20.34 3.74 -1.79
CA SER A 94 20.88 3.32 -0.49
C SER A 94 19.93 2.35 0.21
N LEU A 95 20.50 1.34 0.85
CA LEU A 95 19.82 0.20 1.45
C LEU A 95 20.16 0.13 2.94
N GLN A 96 19.12 0.16 3.77
CA GLN A 96 19.27 -0.02 5.20
C GLN A 96 18.33 -1.10 5.71
N SER A 97 18.87 -2.06 6.48
CA SER A 97 18.02 -3.01 7.20
C SER A 97 17.18 -2.28 8.25
N GLU A 98 15.87 -2.54 8.28
CA GLU A 98 14.95 -2.03 9.29
C GLU A 98 13.95 -3.10 9.77
N ALA A 99 13.19 -2.79 10.82
CA ALA A 99 12.13 -3.68 11.29
C ALA A 99 11.06 -3.86 10.18
N GLY A 100 10.90 -5.10 9.71
CA GLY A 100 9.99 -5.45 8.62
C GLY A 100 10.64 -5.51 7.22
N GLY A 101 11.96 -5.33 7.08
CA GLY A 101 12.67 -5.60 5.83
C GLY A 101 13.82 -4.63 5.54
N THR A 102 13.87 -4.12 4.33
CA THR A 102 14.90 -3.19 3.84
C THR A 102 14.25 -1.88 3.44
N ARG A 103 14.75 -0.78 4.00
CA ARG A 103 14.48 0.57 3.52
C ARG A 103 15.35 0.84 2.30
N LEU A 104 14.69 1.14 1.20
CA LEU A 104 15.30 1.68 -0.02
C LEU A 104 15.15 3.21 0.03
N VAL A 105 16.24 3.93 -0.20
CA VAL A 105 16.22 5.37 -0.47
C VAL A 105 16.80 5.59 -1.85
N LEU A 106 16.01 6.14 -2.76
CA LEU A 106 16.43 6.61 -4.06
C LEU A 106 16.72 8.10 -3.96
N THR A 107 17.88 8.52 -4.42
CA THR A 107 18.25 9.92 -4.57
C THR A 107 18.80 10.16 -5.97
N GLU A 108 18.21 11.06 -6.74
CA GLU A 108 18.77 11.54 -7.99
C GLU A 108 19.21 13.00 -7.88
N HIS A 109 20.44 13.29 -8.27
CA HIS A 109 21.04 14.61 -8.23
C HIS A 109 21.76 14.95 -9.54
N GLY A 110 22.17 16.21 -9.68
CA GLY A 110 22.80 16.73 -10.91
C GLY A 110 21.90 17.64 -11.74
N PHE A 111 20.69 17.95 -11.25
CA PHE A 111 19.77 18.85 -11.93
C PHE A 111 20.26 20.31 -11.89
N GLY A 112 20.34 20.94 -13.06
CA GLY A 112 20.62 22.37 -13.21
C GLY A 112 19.40 23.28 -12.97
N ASP A 113 19.54 24.58 -13.24
CA ASP A 113 18.47 25.56 -13.04
C ASP A 113 17.76 25.96 -14.33
N GLY A 114 16.48 26.34 -14.22
CA GLY A 114 15.70 26.96 -15.28
C GLY A 114 14.53 26.09 -15.78
N PRO A 115 13.68 26.65 -16.67
CA PRO A 115 12.41 26.01 -17.05
C PRO A 115 12.57 24.64 -17.71
N GLU A 116 13.66 24.42 -18.45
CA GLU A 116 13.97 23.12 -19.06
C GLU A 116 14.24 22.07 -17.98
N TRP A 117 15.06 22.42 -16.99
CA TRP A 117 15.35 21.56 -15.83
C TRP A 117 14.13 21.38 -14.92
N ASP A 118 13.21 22.34 -14.86
CA ASP A 118 11.94 22.23 -14.13
C ASP A 118 11.03 21.17 -14.75
N LEU A 119 11.00 21.08 -16.08
CA LEU A 119 10.27 20.03 -16.79
C LEU A 119 10.95 18.68 -16.64
N ALA A 120 12.28 18.62 -16.80
CA ALA A 120 13.04 17.39 -16.71
C ALA A 120 12.92 16.75 -15.31
N ILE A 121 13.06 17.53 -14.23
CA ILE A 121 12.93 17.00 -12.87
C ILE A 121 11.50 16.53 -12.57
N ALA A 122 10.48 17.20 -13.13
CA ALA A 122 9.09 16.78 -12.98
C ALA A 122 8.82 15.45 -13.69
N ALA A 123 9.20 15.35 -14.97
CA ALA A 123 9.04 14.12 -15.74
C ALA A 123 9.81 12.94 -15.12
N GLN A 124 11.04 13.19 -14.67
CA GLN A 124 11.87 12.18 -14.01
C GLN A 124 11.31 11.77 -12.65
N SER A 125 10.73 12.71 -11.90
CA SER A 125 10.03 12.43 -10.64
C SER A 125 8.83 11.50 -10.86
N ASP A 126 7.99 11.81 -11.84
CA ASP A 126 6.82 10.99 -12.17
C ASP A 126 7.24 9.59 -12.64
N GLY A 127 8.28 9.49 -13.48
CA GLY A 127 8.82 8.20 -13.92
C GLY A 127 9.40 7.35 -12.78
N TRP A 128 10.00 7.96 -11.76
CA TRP A 128 10.44 7.24 -10.57
C TRP A 128 9.29 6.75 -9.71
N ASP A 129 8.22 7.52 -9.59
CA ASP A 129 7.03 7.10 -8.86
C ASP A 129 6.41 5.85 -9.53
N GLU A 130 6.24 5.86 -10.85
CA GLU A 130 5.75 4.71 -11.61
C GLU A 130 6.67 3.49 -11.51
N ALA A 131 7.99 3.71 -11.59
CA ALA A 131 8.97 2.63 -11.50
C ALA A 131 8.99 1.97 -10.12
N LEU A 132 8.95 2.76 -9.05
CA LEU A 132 8.95 2.24 -7.68
C LEU A 132 7.64 1.53 -7.34
N ASP A 133 6.50 2.00 -7.85
CA ASP A 133 5.23 1.29 -7.75
C ASP A 133 5.29 -0.05 -8.48
N THR A 134 5.87 -0.07 -9.69
CA THR A 134 6.09 -1.31 -10.44
C THR A 134 7.00 -2.27 -9.68
N LEU A 135 8.07 -1.79 -9.04
CA LEU A 135 8.95 -2.60 -8.21
C LEU A 135 8.19 -3.28 -7.06
N LEU A 136 7.32 -2.56 -6.36
CA LEU A 136 6.50 -3.13 -5.29
C LEU A 136 5.53 -4.18 -5.85
N HIS A 137 4.92 -3.88 -6.99
CA HIS A 137 3.97 -4.76 -7.68
C HIS A 137 4.62 -6.07 -8.13
N VAL A 138 5.70 -6.03 -8.90
CA VAL A 138 6.29 -7.25 -9.50
C VAL A 138 7.06 -8.10 -8.51
N THR A 139 7.48 -7.52 -7.38
CA THR A 139 8.12 -8.27 -6.30
C THR A 139 7.11 -8.81 -5.29
N GLY A 140 5.95 -8.16 -5.16
CA GLY A 140 4.98 -8.44 -4.09
C GLY A 140 5.56 -8.18 -2.69
N ARG A 141 6.69 -7.47 -2.61
CA ARG A 141 7.44 -7.28 -1.35
C ARG A 141 7.23 -5.91 -0.72
N GLY A 142 6.40 -5.05 -1.28
CA GLY A 142 6.06 -3.81 -0.57
C GLY A 142 5.44 -4.11 0.79
N LYS A 143 5.65 -3.23 1.77
CA LYS A 143 4.87 -3.29 3.03
C LYS A 143 3.39 -3.38 2.68
N THR A 144 2.68 -4.27 3.38
CA THR A 144 1.24 -4.43 3.15
C THR A 144 0.53 -3.11 3.39
N ARG A 145 -0.41 -2.78 2.50
CA ARG A 145 -1.28 -1.62 2.60
C ARG A 145 -2.39 -1.88 3.60
N SER A 146 -2.97 -0.79 4.09
CA SER A 146 -4.06 -0.80 5.06
C SER A 146 -5.11 0.22 4.66
N ILE A 147 -6.37 -0.19 4.72
CA ILE A 147 -7.54 0.68 4.60
C ILE A 147 -7.93 1.15 5.99
N VAL A 148 -8.03 2.47 6.19
CA VAL A 148 -8.46 3.04 7.47
C VAL A 148 -9.72 3.88 7.26
N LYS A 149 -10.76 3.59 8.04
CA LYS A 149 -12.02 4.35 8.07
C LYS A 149 -12.35 4.78 9.48
N GLU A 150 -12.84 5.99 9.62
CA GLU A 150 -13.26 6.53 10.91
C GLU A 150 -14.63 7.18 10.77
N THR A 151 -15.51 6.92 11.75
CA THR A 151 -16.79 7.63 11.87
C THR A 151 -17.14 7.80 13.34
N VAL A 152 -17.93 8.82 13.66
CA VAL A 152 -18.49 9.02 15.00
C VAL A 152 -19.98 8.70 14.93
N VAL A 153 -20.51 8.04 15.95
CA VAL A 153 -21.94 7.69 16.08
C VAL A 153 -22.47 8.07 17.47
N PRO A 154 -23.70 8.60 17.63
CA PRO A 154 -24.27 9.10 18.87
C PRO A 154 -24.89 7.98 19.70
N TYR A 155 -24.16 6.86 19.79
CA TYR A 155 -24.57 5.64 20.46
C TYR A 155 -23.45 5.15 21.35
N SER A 156 -23.80 4.40 22.40
CA SER A 156 -22.82 3.81 23.30
C SER A 156 -21.96 2.78 22.58
N ALA A 157 -20.71 2.62 23.04
CA ALA A 157 -19.79 1.68 22.41
C ALA A 157 -20.30 0.24 22.48
N GLU A 158 -21.06 -0.10 23.53
CA GLU A 158 -21.72 -1.40 23.65
C GLU A 158 -22.75 -1.64 22.53
N ARG A 159 -23.57 -0.63 22.18
CA ARG A 159 -24.55 -0.76 21.09
C ARG A 159 -23.87 -0.93 19.74
N VAL A 160 -22.80 -0.17 19.50
CA VAL A 160 -22.00 -0.30 18.28
C VAL A 160 -21.32 -1.67 18.22
N TYR A 161 -20.77 -2.15 19.33
CA TYR A 161 -20.14 -3.45 19.42
C TYR A 161 -21.11 -4.58 19.09
N GLN A 162 -22.33 -4.53 19.62
CA GLN A 162 -23.39 -5.48 19.30
C GLN A 162 -23.76 -5.46 17.81
N ALA A 163 -23.71 -4.29 17.15
CA ALA A 163 -24.00 -4.17 15.73
C ALA A 163 -23.04 -4.99 14.83
N PHE A 164 -21.80 -5.18 15.29
CA PHE A 164 -20.76 -5.96 14.57
C PHE A 164 -20.58 -7.40 15.08
N THR A 165 -21.21 -7.79 16.18
CA THR A 165 -20.97 -9.10 16.81
C THR A 165 -22.22 -9.97 16.94
N GLU A 166 -23.40 -9.36 17.04
CA GLU A 166 -24.65 -10.11 17.11
C GLU A 166 -25.12 -10.50 15.71
N ARG A 167 -25.34 -11.80 15.50
CA ARG A 167 -25.83 -12.34 14.22
C ARG A 167 -27.05 -11.58 13.68
N ARG A 168 -28.04 -11.28 14.54
CA ARG A 168 -29.25 -10.57 14.13
C ARG A 168 -28.93 -9.17 13.60
N GLN A 169 -28.03 -8.45 14.28
CA GLN A 169 -27.61 -7.13 13.84
C GLN A 169 -26.80 -7.19 12.56
N LEU A 170 -25.82 -8.10 12.47
CA LEU A 170 -25.03 -8.32 11.25
C LEU A 170 -25.92 -8.58 10.03
N MET A 171 -26.95 -9.42 10.17
CA MET A 171 -27.90 -9.72 9.10
C MET A 171 -28.84 -8.55 8.72
N THR A 172 -28.87 -7.49 9.53
CA THR A 172 -29.73 -6.32 9.28
C THR A 172 -29.04 -5.28 8.40
N TRP A 173 -27.72 -5.13 8.54
CA TRP A 173 -27.01 -4.02 7.89
C TRP A 173 -25.65 -4.37 7.28
N PHE A 174 -25.00 -5.46 7.71
CA PHE A 174 -23.62 -5.78 7.33
C PHE A 174 -23.54 -6.83 6.21
N ALA A 175 -24.38 -7.86 6.29
CA ALA A 175 -24.42 -8.94 5.32
C ALA A 175 -25.84 -9.51 5.18
N ARG A 176 -26.16 -10.11 4.03
CA ARG A 176 -27.44 -10.81 3.83
C ARG A 176 -27.58 -12.07 4.69
N GLU A 177 -26.50 -12.83 4.83
CA GLU A 177 -26.41 -13.95 5.75
C GLU A 177 -25.10 -13.87 6.55
N ALA A 178 -25.16 -14.15 7.85
CA ALA A 178 -24.00 -14.08 8.72
C ALA A 178 -23.99 -15.19 9.77
N SER A 179 -22.79 -15.65 10.10
CA SER A 179 -22.53 -16.51 11.25
C SER A 179 -21.23 -16.08 11.91
N LEU A 180 -21.25 -15.91 13.22
CA LEU A 180 -20.07 -15.57 14.01
C LEU A 180 -20.10 -16.40 15.29
N ASP A 181 -19.04 -17.19 15.50
CA ASP A 181 -18.77 -17.83 16.79
C ASP A 181 -17.95 -16.87 17.66
N PRO A 182 -18.52 -16.31 18.76
CA PRO A 182 -17.91 -15.21 19.50
C PRO A 182 -16.72 -15.62 20.39
N ARG A 183 -16.22 -16.85 20.22
CA ARG A 183 -15.05 -17.33 20.94
C ARG A 183 -13.78 -16.96 20.18
N GLN A 184 -12.70 -16.66 20.88
CA GLN A 184 -11.38 -16.55 20.24
C GLN A 184 -11.05 -17.86 19.51
N GLY A 185 -10.64 -17.75 18.25
CA GLY A 185 -10.45 -18.87 17.32
C GLY A 185 -11.74 -19.43 16.70
N GLY A 186 -12.91 -18.90 17.08
CA GLY A 186 -14.20 -19.27 16.52
C GLY A 186 -14.30 -18.85 15.05
N SER A 187 -14.86 -19.73 14.21
CA SER A 187 -15.04 -19.44 12.79
C SER A 187 -16.21 -18.48 12.54
N TYR A 188 -16.09 -17.62 11.53
CA TYR A 188 -17.19 -16.82 11.03
C TYR A 188 -17.28 -16.90 9.51
N TRP A 189 -18.46 -16.61 8.99
CA TRP A 189 -18.67 -16.39 7.58
C TRP A 189 -19.78 -15.35 7.40
N LEU A 190 -19.63 -14.58 6.35
CA LEU A 190 -20.54 -13.56 5.87
C LEU A 190 -20.80 -13.89 4.41
N ARG A 191 -22.07 -13.79 4.00
CA ARG A 191 -22.47 -13.89 2.60
C ARG A 191 -23.26 -12.65 2.26
N ASP A 192 -22.71 -11.88 1.35
CA ASP A 192 -23.35 -10.72 0.75
C ASP A 192 -22.78 -10.50 -0.66
N ASP A 193 -23.13 -9.39 -1.29
CA ASP A 193 -22.34 -8.85 -2.39
C ASP A 193 -21.03 -8.23 -1.84
N PHE A 194 -20.00 -8.12 -2.69
CA PHE A 194 -18.69 -7.55 -2.31
C PHE A 194 -18.86 -6.16 -1.65
N PRO A 195 -18.11 -5.80 -0.57
CA PRO A 195 -16.89 -6.41 -0.02
C PRO A 195 -17.09 -7.25 1.24
N THR A 196 -18.33 -7.40 1.75
CA THR A 196 -18.55 -8.03 3.06
C THR A 196 -18.63 -9.55 2.96
N ASP A 197 -18.64 -10.11 1.74
CA ASP A 197 -18.50 -11.55 1.51
C ASP A 197 -17.12 -12.03 1.96
N GLY A 198 -17.10 -12.92 2.94
CA GLY A 198 -15.86 -13.32 3.55
C GLY A 198 -16.01 -14.34 4.66
N THR A 199 -14.91 -14.99 4.97
CA THR A 199 -14.81 -15.98 6.03
C THR A 199 -13.49 -15.86 6.75
N GLY A 200 -13.44 -16.37 7.97
CA GLY A 200 -12.22 -16.37 8.76
C GLY A 200 -12.49 -16.88 10.15
N TYR A 201 -11.62 -16.46 11.08
CA TYR A 201 -11.74 -16.74 12.50
C TYR A 201 -11.62 -15.46 13.31
N VAL A 202 -12.24 -15.50 14.49
CA VAL A 202 -12.18 -14.44 15.49
C VAL A 202 -10.79 -14.45 16.13
N VAL A 203 -10.05 -13.34 15.99
CA VAL A 203 -8.75 -13.17 16.64
C VAL A 203 -8.93 -12.64 18.06
N GLU A 204 -9.80 -11.65 18.25
CA GLU A 204 -10.06 -11.03 19.54
C GLU A 204 -11.42 -10.33 19.56
N LEU A 205 -12.16 -10.46 20.66
CA LEU A 205 -13.42 -9.76 20.92
C LEU A 205 -13.39 -9.20 22.34
N VAL A 206 -13.32 -7.87 22.45
CA VAL A 206 -13.37 -7.14 23.72
C VAL A 206 -14.65 -6.31 23.74
N PRO A 207 -15.68 -6.73 24.50
CA PRO A 207 -16.97 -6.05 24.57
C PRO A 207 -16.85 -4.53 24.74
N GLY A 208 -17.57 -3.80 23.90
CA GLY A 208 -17.61 -2.33 23.88
C GLY A 208 -16.28 -1.64 23.54
N LYS A 209 -15.25 -2.36 23.09
CA LYS A 209 -13.91 -1.78 22.87
C LYS A 209 -13.25 -2.19 21.56
N ARG A 210 -13.21 -3.49 21.25
CA ARG A 210 -12.40 -3.98 20.12
C ARG A 210 -12.97 -5.24 19.51
N ILE A 211 -12.91 -5.28 18.18
CA ILE A 211 -13.17 -6.48 17.38
C ILE A 211 -11.97 -6.69 16.46
N ARG A 212 -11.41 -7.91 16.44
CA ARG A 212 -10.34 -8.29 15.51
C ARG A 212 -10.66 -9.63 14.86
N LEU A 213 -10.67 -9.64 13.54
CA LEU A 213 -11.02 -10.79 12.71
C LEU A 213 -9.91 -11.03 11.69
N SER A 214 -9.58 -12.29 11.42
CA SER A 214 -8.86 -12.62 10.18
C SER A 214 -9.84 -12.50 9.02
N TRP A 215 -9.44 -11.96 7.89
CA TRP A 215 -10.34 -11.75 6.77
C TRP A 215 -9.84 -12.51 5.54
N ARG A 216 -10.74 -13.25 4.89
CA ARG A 216 -10.48 -13.91 3.62
C ARG A 216 -11.75 -13.90 2.81
N TRP A 217 -11.69 -13.41 1.59
CA TRP A 217 -12.81 -13.42 0.67
C TRP A 217 -12.86 -14.73 -0.13
N TYR A 218 -14.01 -15.01 -0.72
CA TYR A 218 -14.20 -16.20 -1.54
C TYR A 218 -13.50 -16.03 -2.90
N MET A 219 -13.03 -17.15 -3.47
CA MET A 219 -12.46 -17.23 -4.83
C MET A 219 -11.07 -16.62 -5.06
N THR A 220 -10.31 -16.28 -4.01
CA THR A 220 -8.90 -15.90 -4.12
C THR A 220 -7.94 -16.95 -3.55
N ASP A 221 -6.74 -17.02 -4.12
CA ASP A 221 -5.58 -17.72 -3.55
C ASP A 221 -4.69 -16.77 -2.72
N LEU A 222 -5.08 -15.50 -2.57
CA LEU A 222 -4.36 -14.52 -1.78
C LEU A 222 -4.35 -14.88 -0.27
N PRO A 223 -3.24 -14.60 0.44
CA PRO A 223 -3.17 -14.76 1.90
C PRO A 223 -4.28 -14.01 2.64
N PRO A 224 -4.73 -14.52 3.80
CA PRO A 224 -5.72 -13.82 4.61
C PRO A 224 -5.17 -12.50 5.16
N THR A 225 -6.03 -11.49 5.21
CA THR A 225 -5.81 -10.16 5.77
C THR A 225 -6.39 -10.07 7.19
N SER A 226 -6.36 -8.89 7.80
CA SER A 226 -6.83 -8.67 9.18
C SER A 226 -7.70 -7.42 9.26
N VAL A 227 -8.89 -7.55 9.84
CA VAL A 227 -9.79 -6.43 10.13
C VAL A 227 -9.79 -6.17 11.62
N ARG A 228 -9.58 -4.91 12.01
CA ARG A 228 -9.63 -4.41 13.37
C ARG A 228 -10.63 -3.27 13.45
N ILE A 229 -11.53 -3.33 14.41
CA ILE A 229 -12.46 -2.25 14.74
C ILE A 229 -12.19 -1.86 16.20
N GLU A 230 -11.82 -0.60 16.43
CA GLU A 230 -11.66 -0.01 17.75
C GLU A 230 -12.84 0.94 18.03
N LEU A 231 -13.36 0.87 19.25
CA LEU A 231 -14.47 1.68 19.72
C LEU A 231 -13.98 2.54 20.88
N GLN A 232 -14.09 3.85 20.72
CA GLN A 232 -13.73 4.82 21.75
C GLN A 232 -14.97 5.60 22.17
N GLU A 233 -15.49 5.28 23.35
CA GLU A 233 -16.65 5.96 23.92
C GLU A 233 -16.27 7.35 24.45
N GLY A 234 -16.98 8.36 23.96
CA GLY A 234 -16.96 9.74 24.42
C GLY A 234 -18.22 10.10 25.22
N LYS A 235 -18.55 11.40 25.29
CA LYS A 235 -19.73 11.88 26.01
C LYS A 235 -21.01 11.67 25.19
N GLY A 236 -21.53 10.44 25.21
CA GLY A 236 -22.78 10.08 24.52
C GLY A 236 -22.62 9.77 23.04
N GLU A 237 -21.38 9.66 22.57
CA GLU A 237 -21.01 9.31 21.20
C GLU A 237 -19.85 8.29 21.26
N THR A 238 -19.67 7.51 20.20
CA THR A 238 -18.57 6.56 20.05
C THR A 238 -17.84 6.85 18.75
N CYS A 239 -16.52 7.00 18.81
CA CYS A 239 -15.67 6.95 17.63
C CYS A 239 -15.39 5.50 17.25
N VAL A 240 -15.66 5.15 15.99
CA VAL A 240 -15.45 3.84 15.41
C VAL A 240 -14.31 3.96 14.41
N SER A 241 -13.19 3.31 14.70
CA SER A 241 -12.04 3.23 13.81
C SER A 241 -11.93 1.82 13.26
N LEU A 242 -12.03 1.66 11.95
CA LEU A 242 -11.85 0.41 11.23
C LEU A 242 -10.51 0.46 10.49
N GLU A 243 -9.70 -0.58 10.67
CA GLU A 243 -8.48 -0.82 9.92
C GLU A 243 -8.54 -2.20 9.28
N HIS A 244 -8.46 -2.29 7.96
CA HIS A 244 -8.27 -3.53 7.23
C HIS A 244 -6.84 -3.56 6.68
N GLU A 245 -5.98 -4.38 7.28
CA GLU A 245 -4.54 -4.47 6.98
C GLU A 245 -4.18 -5.81 6.32
N GLY A 246 -3.06 -5.84 5.62
CA GLY A 246 -2.51 -7.07 5.02
C GLY A 246 -2.60 -7.10 3.49
N PHE A 247 -3.01 -6.01 2.84
CA PHE A 247 -3.08 -5.94 1.39
C PHE A 247 -1.68 -5.91 0.79
N GLY A 248 -1.29 -6.96 0.06
CA GLY A 248 -0.04 -6.97 -0.70
C GLY A 248 -0.03 -5.97 -1.86
N HIS A 249 0.90 -6.15 -2.79
CA HIS A 249 1.02 -5.38 -4.04
C HIS A 249 0.92 -6.34 -5.22
N GLY A 250 0.38 -5.89 -6.35
CA GLY A 250 0.09 -6.76 -7.51
C GLY A 250 -1.31 -6.53 -8.05
N ALA A 251 -1.58 -6.90 -9.30
CA ALA A 251 -2.85 -6.56 -9.97
C ALA A 251 -4.08 -7.11 -9.23
N GLU A 252 -3.97 -8.35 -8.73
CA GLU A 252 -5.00 -8.97 -7.90
C GLU A 252 -5.17 -8.20 -6.57
N TRP A 253 -4.07 -7.84 -5.90
CA TRP A 253 -4.13 -7.06 -4.67
C TRP A 253 -4.66 -5.63 -4.87
N ASP A 254 -4.34 -4.99 -5.99
CA ASP A 254 -4.74 -3.63 -6.33
C ASP A 254 -6.25 -3.55 -6.54
N GLN A 255 -6.81 -4.52 -7.27
CA GLN A 255 -8.25 -4.65 -7.43
C GLN A 255 -8.94 -4.87 -6.08
N GLU A 256 -8.46 -5.84 -5.29
CA GLU A 256 -9.05 -6.16 -3.98
C GLU A 256 -8.98 -4.97 -3.01
N TYR A 257 -7.86 -4.24 -3.00
CA TYR A 257 -7.72 -3.04 -2.19
C TYR A 257 -8.76 -1.99 -2.58
N GLN A 258 -8.91 -1.70 -3.88
CA GLN A 258 -9.86 -0.68 -4.37
C GLN A 258 -11.30 -1.05 -4.04
N GLU A 259 -11.71 -2.28 -4.32
CA GLU A 259 -13.08 -2.72 -4.07
C GLU A 259 -13.40 -2.72 -2.56
N HIS A 260 -12.46 -3.14 -1.69
CA HIS A 260 -12.66 -3.09 -0.24
C HIS A 260 -12.67 -1.65 0.28
N GLU A 261 -11.85 -0.76 -0.27
CA GLU A 261 -11.79 0.66 0.08
C GLU A 261 -13.15 1.35 -0.17
N GLU A 262 -13.73 1.12 -1.34
CA GLU A 262 -15.05 1.63 -1.71
C GLU A 262 -16.14 1.01 -0.82
N GLY A 263 -16.12 -0.30 -0.67
CA GLY A 263 -17.15 -0.99 0.07
C GLY A 263 -17.15 -0.71 1.57
N TRP A 264 -15.98 -0.56 2.21
CA TRP A 264 -15.90 -0.07 3.59
C TRP A 264 -16.40 1.37 3.73
N SER A 265 -16.15 2.22 2.74
CA SER A 265 -16.66 3.60 2.74
C SER A 265 -18.19 3.62 2.74
N ASN A 266 -18.81 2.79 1.90
CA ASN A 266 -20.26 2.64 1.84
C ASN A 266 -20.83 2.07 3.14
N LEU A 267 -20.21 1.00 3.65
CA LEU A 267 -20.64 0.34 4.88
C LEU A 267 -20.62 1.30 6.08
N MET A 268 -19.55 2.09 6.24
CA MET A 268 -19.45 3.05 7.34
C MET A 268 -20.51 4.15 7.27
N GLY A 269 -20.99 4.50 6.06
CA GLY A 269 -22.16 5.34 5.87
C GLY A 269 -23.47 4.67 6.33
N PHE A 270 -23.63 3.37 6.08
CA PHE A 270 -24.83 2.63 6.48
C PHE A 270 -24.93 2.33 7.98
N LEU A 271 -23.80 2.22 8.68
CA LEU A 271 -23.77 2.02 10.14
C LEU A 271 -24.63 3.08 10.86
N TRP A 272 -24.52 4.34 10.44
CA TRP A 272 -25.29 5.43 11.01
C TRP A 272 -26.80 5.22 10.85
N ASN A 273 -27.23 4.88 9.63
CA ASN A 273 -28.64 4.64 9.31
C ASN A 273 -29.20 3.44 10.07
N HIS A 274 -28.42 2.36 10.19
CA HIS A 274 -28.83 1.17 10.93
C HIS A 274 -29.08 1.48 12.40
N LEU A 275 -28.10 2.09 13.08
CA LEU A 275 -28.20 2.40 14.50
C LEU A 275 -29.34 3.39 14.80
N TYR A 276 -29.65 4.28 13.86
CA TYR A 276 -30.81 5.18 13.94
C TYR A 276 -32.13 4.44 13.77
N SER A 277 -32.25 3.54 12.79
CA SER A 277 -33.48 2.82 12.49
C SER A 277 -33.90 1.80 13.56
N ASP A 278 -32.94 1.29 14.35
CA ASP A 278 -33.17 0.36 15.46
C ASP A 278 -33.53 1.12 16.76
N GLU A 279 -33.76 2.44 16.73
CA GLU A 279 -34.38 3.16 17.84
C GLU A 279 -35.86 2.76 17.97
N PRO A 280 -36.31 2.28 19.14
CA PRO A 280 -37.73 2.15 19.38
C PRO A 280 -38.35 3.55 19.28
N SER A 281 -39.30 3.73 18.35
CA SER A 281 -40.04 4.98 18.18
C SER A 281 -40.42 5.51 19.55
N LYS A 282 -39.92 6.71 19.90
CA LYS A 282 -40.35 7.43 21.10
C LYS A 282 -41.84 7.76 20.92
N VAL A 283 -42.70 6.89 21.44
CA VAL A 283 -44.13 7.15 21.69
C VAL A 283 -44.24 7.93 23.00
#